data_AF-A0A937QXA9-F1
#
_entry.id   AF-A0A937QXA9-F1
#
_cell.length_a   1.000
_cell.length_b   1.000
_cell.length_c   1.000
_cell.angle_alpha   90.00
_cell.angle_beta   90.00
_cell.angle_gamma   90.00
#
_symmetry.space_group_name_H-M   'P 1'
#
loop_
_entity.id
_entity.type
_entity.pdbx_description
1 polymer ?
#
loop_
_entity_poly.entity_id
_entity_poly.type
_entity_poly.pdbx_seq_one_letter_code
_entity_poly.pdbx_strand_id
1 'polypeptide(L)'
;MVGPDYRWELYDIAKDPTETNDLAAQYPERLQQMRLDWARWAEVHGAPLEREVADDKPMVRFKFNMRFQKQRIDNDKVFKFDVNYNAGLGHTVVAKGWNGVTCRLIEKDANGAVVREYVGNDPSTVGTHSGAAKIQIDVIGITPTDDLPTGHYYTLEPVFRSTYDRTEDIVLSKPVTGVKVRTRP
;
A
#
# COMPACT_ATOMS: atom_id res chain seq x y z
N MET A 1 8.69 -5.29 -31.08
CA MET A 1 9.06 -3.88 -30.93
C MET A 1 8.49 -3.42 -29.60
N VAL A 2 9.35 -3.10 -28.63
CA VAL A 2 8.94 -2.38 -27.42
C VAL A 2 8.87 -0.92 -27.87
N GLY A 3 7.71 -0.26 -27.69
CA GLY A 3 7.57 1.16 -28.02
C GLY A 3 8.57 2.01 -27.21
N PRO A 4 8.85 3.25 -27.61
CA PRO A 4 9.71 4.13 -26.81
C PRO A 4 9.15 4.24 -25.38
N ASP A 5 10.07 4.33 -24.42
CA ASP A 5 9.78 4.42 -23.00
C ASP A 5 9.08 5.77 -22.74
N TYR A 6 7.75 5.81 -22.82
CA TYR A 6 6.96 7.02 -22.58
C TYR A 6 6.92 7.29 -21.08
N ARG A 7 7.89 8.07 -20.61
CA ARG A 7 7.89 8.63 -19.25
C ARG A 7 7.30 10.03 -19.27
N TRP A 8 6.54 10.39 -18.25
CA TRP A 8 6.08 11.75 -18.04
C TRP A 8 7.25 12.68 -17.70
N GLU A 9 7.33 13.82 -18.38
CA GLU A 9 8.33 14.87 -18.17
C GLU A 9 7.66 16.18 -17.75
N LEU A 10 8.41 17.05 -17.06
CA LEU A 10 7.88 18.32 -16.57
C LEU A 10 8.79 19.47 -17.02
N TYR A 11 8.24 20.42 -17.76
CA TYR A 11 8.97 21.60 -18.24
C TYR A 11 8.30 22.90 -17.79
N ASP A 12 9.11 23.91 -17.47
CA ASP A 12 8.66 25.29 -17.25
C ASP A 12 8.80 26.06 -18.57
N ILE A 13 7.78 26.01 -19.42
CA ILE A 13 7.81 26.60 -20.79
C ILE A 13 8.14 28.10 -20.78
N ALA A 14 7.85 28.82 -19.70
CA ALA A 14 8.17 30.24 -19.60
C ALA A 14 9.67 30.49 -19.42
N LYS A 15 10.40 29.55 -18.81
CA LYS A 15 11.85 29.64 -18.57
C LYS A 15 12.68 28.77 -19.52
N ASP A 16 12.08 27.71 -20.06
CA ASP A 16 12.69 26.73 -20.94
C ASP A 16 11.73 26.43 -22.11
N PRO A 17 11.59 27.37 -23.07
CA PRO A 17 10.71 27.21 -24.22
C PRO A 17 11.17 26.11 -25.19
N THR A 18 12.39 25.60 -25.01
CA THR A 18 12.98 24.53 -25.82
C THR A 18 12.92 23.16 -25.14
N GLU A 19 12.30 23.06 -23.96
CA GLU A 19 12.07 21.79 -23.24
C GLU A 19 13.36 20.96 -23.06
N THR A 20 14.43 21.62 -22.66
CA THR A 20 15.76 21.01 -22.51
C THR A 20 16.06 20.54 -21.09
N ASN A 21 15.27 20.99 -20.10
CA ASN A 21 15.50 20.72 -18.69
C ASN A 21 14.27 20.05 -18.04
N ASP A 22 14.28 18.72 -18.02
CA ASP A 22 13.25 17.91 -17.37
C ASP A 22 13.28 18.07 -15.84
N LEU A 23 12.21 18.65 -15.29
CA LEU A 23 12.01 18.93 -13.89
C LEU A 23 11.23 17.83 -13.15
N ALA A 24 10.88 16.73 -13.81
CA ALA A 24 10.03 15.66 -13.26
C ALA A 24 10.53 15.14 -11.91
N ALA A 25 11.83 14.88 -11.82
CA ALA A 25 12.47 14.38 -10.59
C ALA A 25 12.57 15.43 -9.49
N GLN A 26 12.60 16.72 -9.85
CA GLN A 26 12.71 17.83 -8.92
C GLN A 26 11.35 18.21 -8.30
N TYR A 27 10.26 18.08 -9.08
CA TYR A 27 8.89 18.39 -8.61
C TYR A 27 7.94 17.21 -8.86
N PRO A 28 8.16 16.06 -8.20
CA PRO A 28 7.35 14.85 -8.42
C PRO A 28 5.87 15.07 -8.07
N GLU A 29 5.58 15.90 -7.06
CA GLU A 29 4.20 16.25 -6.68
C GLU A 29 3.49 17.07 -7.78
N ARG A 30 4.21 17.99 -8.44
CA ARG A 30 3.67 18.81 -9.53
C ARG A 30 3.37 17.96 -10.76
N LEU A 31 4.30 17.06 -11.12
CA LEU A 31 4.11 16.10 -12.20
C LEU A 31 2.89 15.21 -11.93
N GLN A 32 2.77 14.70 -10.70
CA GLN A 32 1.61 13.91 -10.29
C GLN A 32 0.30 14.68 -10.45
N GLN A 33 0.27 15.97 -10.09
CA GLN A 33 -0.91 16.81 -10.25
C GLN A 33 -1.29 17.06 -11.72
N MET A 34 -0.32 17.20 -12.61
CA MET A 34 -0.60 17.41 -14.04
C MET A 34 -1.03 16.11 -14.73
N ARG A 35 -0.43 14.96 -14.37
CA ARG A 35 -0.91 13.62 -14.77
C ARG A 35 -2.36 13.42 -14.36
N LEU A 36 -2.71 13.95 -13.19
CA LEU A 36 -4.05 13.94 -12.64
C LEU A 36 -5.06 14.73 -13.46
N ASP A 37 -4.72 15.97 -13.78
CA ASP A 37 -5.59 16.84 -14.56
C ASP A 37 -5.79 16.27 -15.98
N TRP A 38 -4.74 15.67 -16.55
CA TRP A 38 -4.83 14.92 -17.80
C TRP A 38 -5.78 13.72 -17.70
N ALA A 39 -5.64 12.89 -16.66
CA ALA A 39 -6.47 11.70 -16.47
C ALA A 39 -7.96 12.04 -16.35
N ARG A 40 -8.29 13.11 -15.60
CA ARG A 40 -9.67 13.62 -15.48
C ARG A 40 -10.22 14.09 -16.83
N TRP A 41 -9.42 14.83 -17.60
CA TRP A 41 -9.82 15.25 -18.93
C TRP A 41 -10.05 14.05 -19.85
N ALA A 42 -9.14 13.08 -19.84
CA ALA A 42 -9.20 11.89 -20.68
C ALA A 42 -10.45 11.04 -20.41
N GLU A 43 -10.80 10.84 -19.13
CA GLU A 43 -12.01 10.12 -18.72
C GLU A 43 -13.29 10.79 -19.25
N VAL A 44 -13.40 12.12 -19.09
CA VAL A 44 -14.57 12.88 -19.55
C VAL A 44 -14.72 12.86 -21.08
N HIS A 45 -13.60 12.82 -21.80
CA HIS A 45 -13.59 12.95 -23.26
C HIS A 45 -13.36 11.63 -24.00
N GLY A 46 -13.28 10.50 -23.27
CA GLY A 46 -13.08 9.18 -23.86
C GLY A 46 -11.74 9.02 -24.57
N ALA A 47 -10.72 9.80 -24.18
CA ALA A 47 -9.37 9.61 -24.70
C ALA A 47 -8.80 8.28 -24.16
N PRO A 48 -8.00 7.54 -24.95
CA PRO A 48 -7.38 6.31 -24.48
C PRO A 48 -6.51 6.62 -23.27
N LEU A 49 -6.86 6.06 -22.11
CA LEU A 49 -6.00 6.13 -20.94
C LEU A 49 -4.70 5.42 -21.28
N GLU A 50 -3.58 6.13 -21.18
CA GLU A 50 -2.28 5.52 -21.27
C GLU A 50 -2.18 4.40 -20.23
N ARG A 51 -1.49 3.32 -20.60
CA ARG A 51 -1.33 2.15 -19.75
C ARG A 51 -0.78 2.51 -18.36
N GLU A 52 0.10 3.51 -18.29
CA GLU A 52 0.66 4.04 -17.04
C GLU A 52 -0.38 4.71 -16.12
N VAL A 53 -1.41 5.34 -16.67
CA VAL A 53 -2.52 5.94 -15.89
C VAL A 53 -3.50 4.86 -15.44
N ALA A 54 -3.73 3.85 -16.27
CA ALA A 54 -4.54 2.67 -15.91
C ALA A 54 -3.88 1.76 -14.86
N ASP A 55 -2.55 1.75 -14.80
CA ASP A 55 -1.75 1.04 -13.78
C ASP A 55 -1.62 1.84 -12.46
N ASP A 56 -2.04 3.11 -12.44
CA ASP A 56 -2.04 4.00 -11.26
C ASP A 56 -3.33 3.84 -10.42
N LYS A 57 -3.91 2.63 -10.42
CA LYS A 57 -5.00 2.23 -9.52
C LYS A 57 -4.51 2.18 -8.07
N PRO A 58 -5.40 2.38 -7.09
CA PRO A 58 -5.04 2.23 -5.69
C PRO A 58 -4.43 0.84 -5.44
N MET A 59 -3.30 0.79 -4.75
CA MET A 59 -2.62 -0.44 -4.41
C MET A 59 -1.91 -0.33 -3.06
N VAL A 60 -1.76 -1.46 -2.41
CA VAL A 60 -0.92 -1.63 -1.23
C VAL A 60 0.11 -2.72 -1.50
N ARG A 61 1.37 -2.50 -1.11
CA ARG A 61 2.46 -3.45 -1.28
C ARG A 61 3.31 -3.49 -0.02
N PHE A 62 3.73 -4.69 0.39
CA PHE A 62 4.87 -4.77 1.29
C PHE A 62 6.14 -4.43 0.52
N LYS A 63 6.92 -3.45 1.00
CA LYS A 63 8.31 -3.36 0.58
C LYS A 63 9.02 -4.53 1.26
N PHE A 64 9.15 -5.65 0.56
CA PHE A 64 10.03 -6.73 0.98
C PHE A 64 11.46 -6.19 0.94
N ASN A 65 11.92 -5.62 2.05
CA ASN A 65 13.34 -5.69 2.34
C ASN A 65 13.62 -7.17 2.62
N MET A 66 14.67 -7.76 2.03
CA MET A 66 14.97 -9.22 2.05
C MET A 66 14.95 -9.87 3.45
N ARG A 67 14.84 -9.10 4.53
CA ARG A 67 14.64 -9.53 5.92
C ARG A 67 13.27 -10.15 6.21
N PHE A 68 12.22 -9.88 5.43
CA PHE A 68 10.89 -10.48 5.63
C PHE A 68 10.77 -11.93 5.12
N GLN A 69 11.79 -12.51 4.48
CA GLN A 69 11.74 -13.91 4.06
C GLN A 69 12.04 -14.92 5.18
N LYS A 70 12.31 -14.44 6.40
CA LYS A 70 12.35 -15.25 7.63
C LYS A 70 11.34 -14.71 8.67
N GLN A 71 10.09 -14.45 8.25
CA GLN A 71 9.01 -13.88 9.09
C GLN A 71 8.91 -14.55 10.45
N ARG A 72 9.54 -13.92 11.44
CA ARG A 72 9.49 -14.30 12.84
C ARG A 72 9.05 -13.06 13.60
N ILE A 73 7.88 -13.14 14.21
CA ILE A 73 7.36 -12.15 15.14
C ILE A 73 7.64 -12.71 16.54
N ASP A 74 8.38 -11.94 17.33
CA ASP A 74 8.55 -12.28 18.75
C ASP A 74 7.32 -11.72 19.50
N ASN A 75 6.60 -12.56 20.23
CA ASN A 75 5.39 -12.19 20.97
C ASN A 75 5.68 -11.48 22.31
N ASP A 76 6.86 -10.89 22.46
CA ASP A 76 7.35 -10.22 23.67
C ASP A 76 7.37 -8.69 23.55
N LYS A 77 7.04 -8.16 22.37
CA LYS A 77 7.14 -6.73 22.05
C LYS A 77 6.18 -6.33 20.94
N VAL A 78 5.94 -5.03 20.81
CA VAL A 78 5.22 -4.46 19.66
C VAL A 78 5.96 -4.78 18.35
N PHE A 79 5.25 -5.34 17.39
CA PHE A 79 5.76 -5.62 16.05
C PHE A 79 5.63 -4.38 15.17
N LYS A 80 6.76 -3.87 14.66
CA LYS A 80 6.84 -2.63 13.88
C LYS A 80 7.36 -2.91 12.47
N PHE A 81 6.70 -2.37 11.46
CA PHE A 81 7.08 -2.53 10.06
C PHE A 81 6.47 -1.44 9.17
N ASP A 82 6.99 -1.33 7.95
CA ASP A 82 6.52 -0.37 6.96
C ASP A 82 5.64 -1.04 5.90
N VAL A 83 4.58 -0.35 5.47
CA VAL A 83 3.70 -0.75 4.35
C VAL A 83 3.69 0.34 3.30
N ASN A 84 4.09 0.01 2.07
CA ASN A 84 3.99 0.97 0.98
C ASN A 84 2.56 1.01 0.42
N TYR A 85 2.07 2.21 0.14
CA TYR A 85 0.74 2.40 -0.44
C TYR A 85 0.77 3.46 -1.53
N ASN A 86 -0.16 3.33 -2.47
CA ASN A 86 -0.54 4.35 -3.44
C ASN A 86 -2.07 4.35 -3.47
N ALA A 87 -2.70 5.47 -3.14
CA ALA A 87 -4.14 5.63 -3.13
C ALA A 87 -4.74 5.75 -4.54
N GLY A 88 -3.92 5.73 -5.58
CA GLY A 88 -4.29 5.92 -6.96
C GLY A 88 -4.19 7.38 -7.38
N LEU A 89 -3.94 7.61 -8.65
CA LEU A 89 -3.74 8.94 -9.21
C LEU A 89 -4.94 9.85 -8.90
N GLY A 90 -4.73 10.92 -8.12
CA GLY A 90 -5.82 11.85 -7.74
C GLY A 90 -6.56 11.57 -6.48
N HIS A 91 -6.25 10.43 -5.90
CA HIS A 91 -6.98 9.95 -4.77
C HIS A 91 -6.09 9.89 -3.56
N THR A 92 -6.73 9.91 -2.41
CA THR A 92 -6.06 9.96 -1.12
C THR A 92 -6.62 8.87 -0.24
N VAL A 93 -5.84 8.43 0.73
CA VAL A 93 -6.33 7.54 1.78
C VAL A 93 -7.45 8.23 2.56
N VAL A 94 -8.54 7.53 2.85
CA VAL A 94 -9.64 8.04 3.67
C VAL A 94 -9.58 7.53 5.10
N ALA A 95 -10.08 8.32 6.05
CA ALA A 95 -10.20 7.90 7.45
C ALA A 95 -11.31 6.86 7.66
N LYS A 96 -12.44 6.99 6.94
CA LYS A 96 -13.59 6.11 7.15
C LYS A 96 -13.26 4.67 6.74
N GLY A 97 -13.53 3.71 7.63
CA GLY A 97 -13.27 2.29 7.44
C GLY A 97 -12.08 1.82 8.28
N TRP A 98 -10.89 2.34 7.98
CA TRP A 98 -9.63 1.83 8.54
C TRP A 98 -8.78 2.87 9.29
N ASN A 99 -9.18 4.14 9.30
CA ASN A 99 -8.44 5.25 9.90
C ASN A 99 -6.99 5.35 9.40
N GLY A 100 -6.82 5.39 8.08
CA GLY A 100 -5.52 5.38 7.41
C GLY A 100 -5.18 4.02 6.80
N VAL A 101 -3.89 3.80 6.54
CA VAL A 101 -3.37 2.50 6.13
C VAL A 101 -3.25 1.62 7.36
N THR A 102 -3.84 0.43 7.26
CA THR A 102 -3.98 -0.51 8.36
C THR A 102 -3.40 -1.85 7.97
N CYS A 103 -2.88 -2.60 8.94
CA CYS A 103 -2.50 -3.98 8.74
C CYS A 103 -3.08 -4.86 9.84
N ARG A 104 -3.55 -6.03 9.41
CA ARG A 104 -4.17 -7.04 10.25
C ARG A 104 -3.27 -8.25 10.30
N LEU A 105 -2.85 -8.65 11.50
CA LEU A 105 -2.31 -9.98 11.76
C LEU A 105 -3.50 -10.87 12.15
N ILE A 106 -3.82 -11.86 11.34
CA ILE A 106 -5.03 -12.67 11.48
C ILE A 106 -4.64 -14.11 11.76
N GLU A 107 -5.14 -14.68 12.85
CA GLU A 107 -5.18 -16.13 13.04
C GLU A 107 -6.33 -16.69 12.21
N LYS A 108 -6.04 -17.64 11.34
CA LYS A 108 -7.03 -18.38 10.56
C LYS A 108 -6.99 -19.85 10.92
N ASP A 109 -8.15 -20.50 10.88
CA ASP A 109 -8.26 -21.95 11.02
C ASP A 109 -7.78 -22.67 9.74
N ALA A 110 -7.83 -24.00 9.75
CA ALA A 110 -7.44 -24.84 8.61
C ALA A 110 -8.26 -24.57 7.32
N ASN A 111 -9.46 -23.99 7.43
CA ASN A 111 -10.34 -23.65 6.32
C ASN A 111 -10.19 -22.19 5.87
N GLY A 112 -9.34 -21.40 6.56
CA GLY A 112 -9.16 -19.98 6.29
C GLY A 112 -10.19 -19.07 6.97
N ALA A 113 -11.02 -19.60 7.88
CA ALA A 113 -11.93 -18.77 8.67
C ALA A 113 -11.14 -17.97 9.71
N VAL A 114 -11.54 -16.71 9.92
CA VAL A 114 -10.91 -15.83 10.91
C VAL A 114 -11.23 -16.32 12.32
N VAL A 115 -10.19 -16.62 13.09
CA VAL A 115 -10.29 -17.01 14.51
C VAL A 115 -10.03 -15.80 15.41
N ARG A 116 -9.01 -14.99 15.08
CA ARG A 116 -8.63 -13.82 15.85
C ARG A 116 -7.90 -12.81 14.96
N GLU A 117 -8.03 -11.53 15.29
CA GLU A 117 -7.40 -10.44 14.55
C GLU A 117 -6.67 -9.49 15.51
N TYR A 118 -5.46 -9.09 15.13
CA TYR A 118 -4.67 -8.04 15.78
C TYR A 118 -4.40 -6.94 14.77
N VAL A 119 -4.67 -5.69 15.13
CA VAL A 119 -4.72 -4.56 14.19
C VAL A 119 -3.72 -3.49 14.59
N GLY A 120 -3.05 -2.93 13.59
CA GLY A 120 -2.26 -1.71 13.72
C GLY A 120 -2.53 -0.79 12.55
N ASN A 121 -2.74 0.50 12.81
CA ASN A 121 -3.01 1.50 11.78
C ASN A 121 -2.04 2.69 11.86
N ASP A 122 -1.87 3.38 10.74
CA ASP A 122 -1.17 4.65 10.64
C ASP A 122 -2.13 5.76 10.19
N PRO A 123 -2.74 6.50 11.14
CA PRO A 123 -3.64 7.61 10.81
C PRO A 123 -2.98 8.74 10.02
N SER A 124 -1.65 8.88 10.08
CA SER A 124 -0.93 9.96 9.40
C SER A 124 -1.01 9.86 7.88
N THR A 125 -1.40 8.70 7.35
CA THR A 125 -1.59 8.50 5.92
C THR A 125 -2.90 9.10 5.40
N VAL A 126 -3.87 9.44 6.26
CA VAL A 126 -5.15 10.02 5.80
C VAL A 126 -4.89 11.32 5.03
N GLY A 127 -5.50 11.45 3.85
CA GLY A 127 -5.32 12.62 2.98
C GLY A 127 -4.05 12.59 2.13
N THR A 128 -3.19 11.58 2.26
CA THR A 128 -1.99 11.42 1.43
C THR A 128 -2.27 10.58 0.19
N HIS A 129 -1.48 10.80 -0.87
CA HIS A 129 -1.58 10.08 -2.13
C HIS A 129 -0.78 8.77 -2.14
N SER A 130 0.40 8.74 -1.53
CA SER A 130 1.27 7.57 -1.49
C SER A 130 2.32 7.72 -0.40
N GLY A 131 2.99 6.63 -0.04
CA GLY A 131 4.07 6.67 0.93
C GLY A 131 4.35 5.31 1.57
N ALA A 132 5.03 5.36 2.73
CA ALA A 132 5.35 4.20 3.56
C ALA A 132 4.73 4.38 4.96
N ALA A 133 3.60 3.72 5.19
CA ALA A 133 2.87 3.71 6.45
C ALA A 133 3.67 2.99 7.54
N LYS A 134 3.68 3.55 8.75
CA LYS A 134 4.44 3.08 9.92
C LYS A 134 3.52 2.25 10.83
N ILE A 135 3.45 0.95 10.57
CA ILE A 135 2.52 0.05 11.28
C ILE A 135 3.14 -0.46 12.58
N GLN A 136 2.31 -0.47 13.63
CA GLN A 136 2.63 -1.03 14.93
C GLN A 136 1.47 -1.93 15.37
N ILE A 137 1.74 -3.23 15.54
CA ILE A 137 0.77 -4.21 16.04
C ILE A 137 1.23 -4.67 17.42
N ASP A 138 0.35 -4.58 18.42
CA ASP A 138 0.60 -5.20 19.71
C ASP A 138 0.45 -6.72 19.58
N VAL A 139 1.57 -7.42 19.74
CA VAL A 139 1.66 -8.87 19.67
C VAL A 139 2.16 -9.46 20.98
N ILE A 140 2.14 -8.67 22.06
CA ILE A 140 2.60 -9.13 23.37
C ILE A 140 1.65 -10.21 23.88
N GLY A 141 2.17 -11.40 24.16
CA GLY A 141 1.41 -12.52 24.73
C GLY A 141 0.48 -13.25 23.75
N ILE A 142 0.54 -12.95 22.45
CA ILE A 142 -0.26 -13.70 21.46
C ILE A 142 0.26 -15.14 21.33
N THR A 143 -0.62 -16.07 20.97
CA THR A 143 -0.30 -17.50 20.84
C THR A 143 0.85 -17.74 19.86
N PRO A 144 1.95 -18.37 20.28
CA PRO A 144 3.00 -18.81 19.36
C PRO A 144 2.47 -19.76 18.29
N THR A 145 3.06 -19.75 17.11
CA THR A 145 2.60 -20.59 16.00
C THR A 145 2.69 -22.08 16.29
N ASP A 146 3.65 -22.51 17.12
CA ASP A 146 3.82 -23.91 17.48
C ASP A 146 2.77 -24.37 18.52
N ASP A 147 2.11 -23.42 19.19
CA ASP A 147 1.04 -23.66 20.17
C ASP A 147 -0.36 -23.46 19.58
N LEU A 148 -0.46 -23.14 18.28
CA LEU A 148 -1.74 -23.02 17.59
C LEU A 148 -2.42 -24.38 17.42
N PRO A 149 -3.76 -24.44 17.40
CA PRO A 149 -4.46 -25.66 17.03
C PRO A 149 -4.04 -26.17 15.65
N THR A 150 -4.11 -27.50 15.45
CA THR A 150 -3.67 -28.14 14.20
C THR A 150 -4.31 -27.49 12.97
N GLY A 151 -3.47 -27.06 12.03
CA GLY A 151 -3.89 -26.45 10.77
C GLY A 151 -4.19 -24.95 10.85
N HIS A 152 -4.20 -24.35 12.05
CA HIS A 152 -4.27 -22.90 12.18
C HIS A 152 -2.97 -22.24 11.72
N TYR A 153 -3.07 -21.01 11.22
CA TYR A 153 -1.94 -20.23 10.75
C TYR A 153 -2.20 -18.73 10.85
N TYR A 154 -1.12 -17.95 10.86
CA TYR A 154 -1.19 -16.49 10.80
C TYR A 154 -1.06 -15.96 9.36
N THR A 155 -1.86 -14.93 9.04
CA THR A 155 -1.71 -14.09 7.85
C THR A 155 -1.45 -12.64 8.23
N LEU A 156 -0.76 -11.90 7.36
CA LEU A 156 -0.58 -10.46 7.47
C LEU A 156 -1.21 -9.77 6.25
N GLU A 157 -2.20 -8.94 6.51
CA GLU A 157 -3.12 -8.38 5.51
C GLU A 157 -3.21 -6.86 5.65
N PRO A 158 -2.50 -6.08 4.80
CA PRO A 158 -2.64 -4.65 4.77
C PRO A 158 -3.88 -4.25 3.97
N VAL A 159 -4.54 -3.19 4.44
CA VAL A 159 -5.80 -2.69 3.91
C VAL A 159 -5.92 -1.19 4.13
N PHE A 160 -6.52 -0.48 3.17
CA PHE A 160 -6.96 0.90 3.34
C PHE A 160 -8.12 1.19 2.39
N ARG A 161 -8.74 2.36 2.52
CA ARG A 161 -9.71 2.87 1.53
C ARG A 161 -9.18 4.12 0.85
N SER A 162 -9.49 4.25 -0.42
CA SER A 162 -9.12 5.40 -1.24
C SER A 162 -10.33 6.29 -1.52
N THR A 163 -10.11 7.55 -1.89
CA THR A 163 -11.15 8.36 -2.52
C THR A 163 -11.45 7.93 -3.96
N TYR A 164 -10.69 6.99 -4.54
CA TYR A 164 -10.96 6.36 -5.85
C TYR A 164 -12.25 5.57 -5.81
N ASP A 165 -12.36 4.67 -4.84
CA ASP A 165 -13.57 3.97 -4.48
C ASP A 165 -13.67 3.95 -2.95
N ARG A 166 -14.66 4.66 -2.41
CA ARG A 166 -14.86 4.79 -0.96
C ARG A 166 -15.60 3.60 -0.35
N THR A 167 -16.05 2.68 -1.19
CA THR A 167 -16.87 1.53 -0.79
C THR A 167 -16.03 0.25 -0.73
N GLU A 168 -15.04 0.12 -1.61
CA GLU A 168 -14.16 -1.04 -1.68
C GLU A 168 -12.87 -0.87 -0.87
N ASP A 169 -12.45 -1.98 -0.26
CA ASP A 169 -11.19 -2.05 0.46
C ASP A 169 -10.04 -2.33 -0.53
N ILE A 170 -8.99 -1.52 -0.45
CA ILE A 170 -7.76 -1.76 -1.19
C ILE A 170 -6.89 -2.69 -0.36
N VAL A 171 -6.83 -3.94 -0.80
CA VAL A 171 -6.09 -5.03 -0.13
C VAL A 171 -4.88 -5.46 -0.96
N LEU A 172 -3.97 -6.17 -0.31
CA LEU A 172 -2.87 -6.84 -1.01
C LEU A 172 -3.42 -7.98 -1.87
N SER A 173 -3.05 -8.02 -3.15
CA SER A 173 -3.54 -9.03 -4.10
C SER A 173 -3.22 -10.48 -3.70
N LYS A 174 -2.15 -10.67 -2.91
CA LYS A 174 -1.80 -11.95 -2.28
C LYS A 174 -1.42 -11.70 -0.83
N PRO A 175 -2.28 -12.07 0.14
CA PRO A 175 -1.94 -12.00 1.56
C PRO A 175 -0.61 -12.68 1.89
N VAL A 176 0.10 -12.14 2.87
CA VAL A 176 1.30 -12.80 3.40
C VAL A 176 0.83 -13.91 4.33
N THR A 177 1.08 -15.16 3.96
CA THR A 177 0.68 -16.34 4.73
C THR A 177 1.90 -17.01 5.37
N GLY A 178 1.67 -17.80 6.43
CA GLY A 178 2.73 -18.56 7.09
C GLY A 178 3.64 -17.73 7.99
N VAL A 179 3.15 -16.59 8.48
CA VAL A 179 3.84 -15.76 9.47
C VAL A 179 4.11 -16.61 10.72
N LYS A 180 5.37 -16.69 11.16
CA LYS A 180 5.71 -17.41 12.40
C LYS A 180 5.76 -16.45 13.57
N VAL A 181 4.91 -16.69 14.56
CA VAL A 181 4.95 -16.06 15.87
C VAL A 181 5.66 -17.01 16.82
N ARG A 182 6.56 -16.50 17.67
CA ARG A 182 7.27 -17.31 18.65
C ARG A 182 7.40 -16.59 19.98
N THR A 183 7.57 -17.38 21.02
CA THR A 183 8.10 -16.91 22.29
C THR A 183 9.60 -16.71 22.16
N ARG A 184 10.10 -15.58 22.65
CA ARG A 184 11.54 -15.40 22.81
C ARG A 184 11.97 -16.14 24.08
N PRO A 185 12.98 -17.03 24.02
CA PRO A 185 13.52 -17.67 25.21
C PRO A 185 14.24 -16.67 26.12
#